data_AF-A0A7C3T0E9-F1
#
_entry.id   AF-A0A7C3T0E9-F1
#
_cell.length_a   1.000
_cell.length_b   1.000
_cell.length_c   1.000
_cell.angle_alpha   90.00
_cell.angle_beta   90.00
_cell.angle_gamma   90.00
#
_symmetry.space_group_name_H-M   'P 1'
#
loop_
_entity.id
_entity.type
_entity.pdbx_description
1 polymer ?
#
loop_
_entity_poly.entity_id
_entity_poly.type
_entity_poly.pdbx_seq_one_letter_code
_entity_poly.pdbx_strand_id
1 'polypeptide(L)'
;MVSETVCPEAAGEKISGSDILVVDDEPDVARIIAMNLEFDGYRVRVAHDGREALQAVEESKPDCILLDIMMPVMDGFEVLRRLKKDPRTADIPVIVVTARDTDMDRLKGFGGGAVEYVAKPFDLRELKGHVSRVLSLRDREAEERARQERIQRLQLSTLRDITEKLISTLELKEVLETIVERLLDLFDLDVCAISLLDVAGRNLRPASVRSRLPLGEKERSGFFLPYERIMDHVETENASGSGIRTLPPSFLAEREVAGVLAGLRSLFLLPLRAKGRFIGVIFLGKVREMELSAQEEELLAAVGNQAAIAIENARLYEELRYDEEVHRQLLQRVINAQEEERRRLAIELHDGVIQNLVSAVFRIQFGEARLDKDPEGARRALKESQEIVNRGIAAMRRIISGLRPTMLDDMGLVPALRKYIRHLEEEAPWELKIELREGDLPRLTPEAETALFRICQEALHNVVKHSRCRRAGVELGTEEEQLVLRVEDDGVGFEFPLPKGRPSRGFGLAGMRERAESLGGRLRVTSAPGEGTVLEARFPLYAVIKED
;
A
#
# COMPACT_ATOMS: atom_id res chain seq x y z
N MET A 1 -59.72 41.31 30.18
CA MET A 1 -58.98 42.48 30.69
C MET A 1 -57.52 42.26 30.36
N VAL A 2 -56.96 43.23 29.63
CA VAL A 2 -55.57 43.32 29.17
C VAL A 2 -54.79 44.19 30.16
N SER A 3 -53.46 44.02 30.16
CA SER A 3 -52.43 44.93 30.67
C SER A 3 -52.34 45.09 32.18
N GLU A 4 -51.17 45.30 32.80
CA GLU A 4 -49.74 45.26 32.47
C GLU A 4 -49.13 45.84 33.75
N THR A 5 -48.09 45.25 34.32
CA THR A 5 -47.06 46.07 34.95
C THR A 5 -45.74 45.36 34.81
N VAL A 6 -44.93 45.98 33.96
CA VAL A 6 -43.59 45.65 33.54
C VAL A 6 -42.62 45.88 34.71
N CYS A 7 -41.72 44.94 34.95
CA CYS A 7 -40.50 45.16 35.71
C CYS A 7 -39.35 45.47 34.73
N PRO A 8 -38.60 46.55 34.96
CA PRO A 8 -37.16 46.59 34.67
C PRO A 8 -36.44 46.87 36.03
N GLU A 9 -35.22 46.43 36.32
CA GLU A 9 -34.00 46.38 35.53
C GLU A 9 -33.09 45.27 36.10
N ALA A 10 -32.41 44.55 35.21
CA ALA A 10 -31.30 43.69 35.56
C ALA A 10 -30.06 44.56 35.87
N ALA A 11 -29.65 44.61 37.13
CA ALA A 11 -28.35 45.16 37.52
C ALA A 11 -27.24 44.21 37.02
N GLY A 12 -26.46 44.65 36.03
CA GLY A 12 -25.26 43.92 35.60
C GLY A 12 -24.24 43.82 36.72
N GLU A 13 -23.66 42.62 36.91
CA GLU A 13 -22.54 42.39 37.81
C GLU A 13 -21.37 43.33 37.45
N LYS A 14 -20.86 44.09 38.43
CA LYS A 14 -19.72 44.98 38.24
C LYS A 14 -18.44 44.16 38.07
N ILE A 15 -17.85 44.22 36.88
CA ILE A 15 -16.58 43.58 36.54
C ILE A 15 -15.44 44.39 37.17
N SER A 16 -15.10 44.06 38.41
CA SER A 16 -14.03 44.68 39.19
C SER A 16 -12.65 44.28 38.64
N GLY A 17 -11.80 45.25 38.29
CA GLY A 17 -10.38 45.04 37.99
C GLY A 17 -9.92 45.16 36.52
N SER A 18 -10.82 45.39 35.57
CA SER A 18 -10.46 45.61 34.14
C SER A 18 -9.67 46.91 33.95
N ASP A 19 -8.69 46.90 33.05
CA ASP A 19 -7.80 48.02 32.72
C ASP A 19 -8.38 48.87 31.57
N ILE A 20 -8.73 50.12 31.84
CA ILE A 20 -9.31 51.05 30.86
C ILE A 20 -8.30 52.15 30.57
N LEU A 21 -8.03 52.39 29.29
CA LEU A 21 -7.24 53.54 28.85
C LEU A 21 -8.17 54.68 28.43
N VAL A 22 -8.08 55.82 29.10
CA VAL A 22 -8.79 57.05 28.75
C VAL A 22 -7.82 57.96 28.01
N VAL A 23 -8.20 58.38 26.81
CA VAL A 23 -7.40 59.22 25.93
C VAL A 23 -8.18 60.50 25.65
N ASP A 24 -7.74 61.61 26.23
CA ASP A 24 -8.40 62.91 26.10
C ASP A 24 -7.38 64.04 26.37
N ASP A 25 -7.28 65.01 25.46
CA ASP A 25 -6.31 66.11 25.53
C ASP A 25 -6.69 67.18 26.55
N GLU A 26 -7.93 67.19 27.04
CA GLU A 26 -8.39 68.02 28.14
C GLU A 26 -8.13 67.31 29.49
N PRO A 27 -7.11 67.71 30.29
CA PRO A 27 -6.70 66.95 31.46
C PRO A 27 -7.77 66.89 32.56
N ASP A 28 -8.65 67.88 32.61
CA ASP A 28 -9.77 67.93 33.55
C ASP A 28 -10.88 66.94 33.17
N VAL A 29 -11.19 66.82 31.87
CA VAL A 29 -12.19 65.85 31.36
C VAL A 29 -11.67 64.42 31.56
N ALA A 30 -10.43 64.15 31.15
CA ALA A 30 -9.77 62.87 31.32
C ALA A 30 -9.79 62.41 32.79
N ARG A 31 -9.50 63.33 33.73
CA ARG A 31 -9.46 63.06 35.17
C ARG A 31 -10.85 62.77 35.75
N ILE A 32 -11.88 63.50 35.32
CA ILE A 32 -13.26 63.26 35.75
C ILE A 32 -13.71 61.87 35.31
N ILE A 33 -13.45 61.49 34.06
CA ILE A 33 -13.77 60.15 33.54
C ILE A 33 -13.01 59.08 34.35
N ALA A 34 -11.70 59.27 34.54
CA ALA A 34 -10.87 58.32 35.26
C ALA A 34 -11.33 58.08 36.70
N MET A 35 -11.52 59.15 37.49
CA MET A 35 -11.99 59.03 38.88
C MET A 35 -13.34 58.32 38.98
N ASN A 36 -14.23 58.55 38.01
CA ASN A 36 -15.55 57.93 37.99
C ASN A 36 -15.51 56.44 37.68
N LEU A 37 -14.64 56.02 36.77
CA LEU A 37 -14.43 54.61 36.42
C LEU A 37 -13.65 53.88 37.51
N GLU A 38 -12.64 54.51 38.12
CA GLU A 38 -11.91 53.98 39.28
C GLU A 38 -12.86 53.72 40.46
N PHE A 39 -13.81 54.62 40.71
CA PHE A 39 -14.83 54.43 41.74
C PHE A 39 -15.70 53.18 41.51
N ASP A 40 -15.88 52.76 40.25
CA ASP A 40 -16.58 51.53 39.89
C ASP A 40 -15.69 50.27 39.93
N GLY A 41 -14.42 50.41 40.32
CA GLY A 41 -13.49 49.31 40.51
C GLY A 41 -12.63 48.98 39.28
N TYR A 42 -12.64 49.83 38.26
CA TYR A 42 -11.74 49.69 37.10
C TYR A 42 -10.33 50.21 37.44
N ARG A 43 -9.31 49.61 36.84
CA ARG A 43 -7.98 50.21 36.77
C ARG A 43 -7.98 51.17 35.60
N VAL A 44 -7.63 52.43 35.81
CA VAL A 44 -7.68 53.43 34.74
C VAL A 44 -6.30 54.00 34.51
N ARG A 45 -5.92 54.07 33.23
CA ARG A 45 -4.73 54.79 32.76
C ARG A 45 -5.20 55.94 31.89
N VAL A 46 -4.47 57.04 31.95
CA VAL A 46 -4.81 58.26 31.19
C VAL A 46 -3.69 58.56 30.22
N ALA A 47 -4.05 58.94 29.01
CA ALA A 47 -3.17 59.51 28.00
C ALA A 47 -3.78 60.83 27.51
N HIS A 48 -2.92 61.80 27.20
CA HIS A 48 -3.33 63.16 26.82
C HIS A 48 -3.13 63.47 25.34
N ASP A 49 -2.52 62.55 24.59
CA ASP A 49 -2.43 62.66 23.14
C ASP A 49 -2.36 61.27 22.48
N GLY A 50 -2.45 61.25 21.15
CA GLY A 50 -2.43 60.00 20.39
C GLY A 50 -1.10 59.23 20.44
N ARG A 51 0.04 59.88 20.74
CA ARG A 51 1.33 59.18 20.88
C ARG A 51 1.42 58.48 22.23
N GLU A 52 1.04 59.17 23.29
CA GLU A 52 0.97 58.62 24.64
C GLU A 52 -0.01 57.45 24.69
N ALA A 53 -1.15 57.56 24.00
CA ALA A 53 -2.11 56.47 23.88
C ALA A 53 -1.51 55.21 23.24
N LEU A 54 -0.81 55.35 22.11
CA LEU A 54 -0.18 54.22 21.42
C LEU A 54 0.96 53.60 22.25
N GLN A 55 1.76 54.43 22.93
CA GLN A 55 2.80 53.96 23.83
C GLN A 55 2.19 53.18 25.02
N ALA A 56 1.13 53.72 25.64
CA ALA A 56 0.45 53.08 26.75
C ALA A 56 -0.14 51.72 26.37
N VAL A 57 -0.66 51.57 25.14
CA VAL A 57 -1.15 50.28 24.61
C VAL A 57 0.00 49.29 24.35
N GLU A 58 1.16 49.77 23.92
CA GLU A 58 2.35 48.95 23.68
C GLU A 58 2.97 48.43 24.98
N GLU A 59 2.99 49.25 26.03
CA GLU A 59 3.47 48.88 27.36
C GLU A 59 2.56 47.85 28.05
N SER A 60 1.23 48.03 27.94
CA SER A 60 0.25 47.08 28.47
C SER A 60 -1.06 47.20 27.70
N LYS A 61 -1.61 46.08 27.23
CA LYS A 61 -2.87 46.06 26.50
C LYS A 61 -4.05 46.36 27.45
N PRO A 62 -4.80 47.45 27.24
CA PRO A 62 -6.01 47.71 28.00
C PRO A 62 -7.16 46.78 27.55
N ASP A 63 -8.10 46.59 28.46
CA ASP A 63 -9.35 45.87 28.26
C ASP A 63 -10.38 46.67 27.45
N CYS A 64 -10.30 48.01 27.51
CA CYS A 64 -11.12 48.95 26.74
C CYS A 64 -10.41 50.30 26.60
N ILE A 65 -10.64 51.02 25.50
CA ILE A 65 -10.12 52.37 25.27
C ILE A 65 -11.28 53.34 25.13
N LEU A 66 -11.30 54.40 25.94
CA LEU A 66 -12.12 55.60 25.72
C LEU A 66 -11.27 56.61 24.95
N LEU A 67 -11.65 56.94 23.73
CA LEU A 67 -10.83 57.76 22.83
C LEU A 67 -11.56 59.03 22.41
N ASP A 68 -11.05 60.19 22.82
CA ASP A 68 -11.43 61.43 22.17
C ASP A 68 -10.85 61.48 20.75
N ILE A 69 -11.65 61.97 19.82
CA ILE A 69 -11.26 62.18 18.45
C ILE A 69 -10.63 63.56 18.24
N MET A 70 -11.09 64.58 18.95
CA MET A 70 -10.66 65.96 18.68
C MET A 70 -9.43 66.37 19.49
N MET A 71 -8.31 65.69 19.27
CA MET A 71 -7.03 66.02 19.91
C MET A 71 -6.07 66.81 18.99
N PRO A 72 -5.29 67.77 19.52
CA PRO A 72 -4.23 68.44 18.79
C PRO A 72 -3.06 67.49 18.47
N VAL A 73 -2.29 67.79 17.41
CA VAL A 73 -1.09 67.05 16.95
C VAL A 73 -1.35 65.71 16.26
N MET A 74 -2.11 64.79 16.89
CA MET A 74 -2.54 63.52 16.28
C MET A 74 -4.03 63.31 16.55
N ASP A 75 -4.81 63.39 15.48
CA ASP A 75 -6.25 63.17 15.48
C ASP A 75 -6.58 61.74 15.96
N GLY A 76 -7.56 61.57 16.85
CA GLY A 76 -7.96 60.26 17.38
C GLY A 76 -8.41 59.28 16.29
N PHE A 77 -8.79 59.77 15.10
CA PHE A 77 -8.99 58.92 13.92
C PHE A 77 -7.74 58.11 13.52
N GLU A 78 -6.56 58.72 13.58
CA GLU A 78 -5.31 58.07 13.21
C GLU A 78 -4.90 57.03 14.27
N VAL A 79 -5.18 57.31 15.55
CA VAL A 79 -4.97 56.37 16.67
C VAL A 79 -5.84 55.13 16.48
N LEU A 80 -7.14 55.31 16.29
CA LEU A 80 -8.09 54.22 16.06
C LEU A 80 -7.69 53.37 14.84
N ARG A 81 -7.31 54.02 13.74
CA ARG A 81 -6.87 53.33 12.52
C ARG A 81 -5.62 52.48 12.75
N ARG A 82 -4.63 52.99 13.49
CA ARG A 82 -3.41 52.25 13.81
C ARG A 82 -3.69 51.06 14.71
N LEU A 83 -4.49 51.26 15.75
CA LEU A 83 -4.89 50.20 16.67
C LEU A 83 -5.62 49.07 15.95
N LYS A 84 -6.51 49.41 15.01
CA LYS A 84 -7.28 48.42 14.24
C LYS A 84 -6.51 47.75 13.11
N LYS A 85 -5.39 48.34 12.66
CA LYS A 85 -4.53 47.78 11.62
C LYS A 85 -3.49 46.79 12.15
N ASP A 86 -3.06 46.92 13.41
CA ASP A 86 -2.13 45.97 14.04
C ASP A 86 -2.90 44.76 14.61
N PRO A 87 -2.63 43.52 14.15
CA PRO A 87 -3.28 42.31 14.66
C PRO A 87 -3.17 42.11 16.17
N ARG A 88 -2.17 42.71 16.83
CA ARG A 88 -1.97 42.60 18.27
C ARG A 88 -2.94 43.50 19.05
N THR A 89 -3.46 44.56 18.47
CA THR A 89 -4.31 45.56 19.14
C THR A 89 -5.69 45.68 18.52
N ALA A 90 -5.93 45.04 17.36
CA ALA A 90 -7.18 45.16 16.62
C ALA A 90 -8.42 44.71 17.40
N ASP A 91 -8.27 43.73 18.28
CA ASP A 91 -9.35 43.17 19.10
C ASP A 91 -9.71 44.03 20.32
N ILE A 92 -8.91 45.06 20.64
CA ILE A 92 -9.19 45.94 21.78
C ILE A 92 -10.44 46.78 21.46
N PRO A 93 -11.49 46.74 22.30
CA PRO A 93 -12.67 47.55 22.04
C PRO A 93 -12.37 49.03 22.28
N VAL A 94 -12.78 49.88 21.34
CA VAL A 94 -12.61 51.33 21.43
C VAL A 94 -13.99 51.99 21.43
N ILE A 95 -14.27 52.76 22.48
CA ILE A 95 -15.43 53.64 22.59
C ILE A 95 -14.95 55.04 22.25
N VAL A 96 -15.51 55.60 21.21
CA VAL A 96 -15.17 56.95 20.76
C VAL A 96 -15.99 57.98 21.51
N VAL A 97 -15.35 59.05 21.95
CA VAL A 97 -15.98 60.22 22.57
C VAL A 97 -15.81 61.42 21.63
N THR A 98 -16.89 62.12 21.26
CA THR A 98 -16.81 63.21 20.25
C THR A 98 -17.80 64.35 20.51
N ALA A 99 -17.47 65.59 20.12
CA ALA A 99 -18.28 66.80 20.37
C ALA A 99 -19.30 67.16 19.28
N ARG A 100 -19.40 66.42 18.16
CA ARG A 100 -20.31 66.74 17.04
C ARG A 100 -20.97 65.50 16.42
N ASP A 101 -22.29 65.57 16.21
CA ASP A 101 -23.06 64.54 15.50
C ASP A 101 -22.61 64.34 14.05
N THR A 102 -22.08 65.36 13.38
CA THR A 102 -21.57 65.25 12.00
C THR A 102 -20.33 64.37 11.88
N ASP A 103 -19.53 64.26 12.94
CA ASP A 103 -18.35 63.40 12.95
C ASP A 103 -18.74 61.94 13.21
N MET A 104 -19.87 61.70 13.90
CA MET A 104 -20.47 60.39 14.09
C MET A 104 -20.92 59.74 12.77
N ASP A 105 -21.50 60.53 11.87
CA ASP A 105 -21.88 60.04 10.54
C ASP A 105 -20.66 59.73 9.66
N ARG A 106 -19.56 60.50 9.81
CA ARG A 106 -18.27 60.19 9.18
C ARG A 106 -17.66 58.91 9.75
N LEU A 107 -17.72 58.70 11.06
CA LEU A 107 -17.23 57.49 11.75
C LEU A 107 -18.00 56.23 11.33
N LYS A 108 -19.33 56.33 11.26
CA LYS A 108 -20.20 55.25 10.74
C LYS A 108 -19.95 54.99 9.24
N GLY A 109 -19.69 56.03 8.46
CA GLY A 109 -19.38 55.94 7.01
C GLY A 109 -17.97 55.43 6.67
N PHE A 110 -17.00 55.55 7.59
CA PHE A 110 -15.61 55.12 7.37
C PHE A 110 -15.31 53.66 7.74
N GLY A 111 -16.26 52.94 8.36
CA GLY A 111 -16.03 51.57 8.82
C GLY A 111 -14.92 51.46 9.88
N GLY A 112 -14.74 52.50 10.70
CA GLY A 112 -13.52 52.75 11.51
C GLY A 112 -13.22 51.78 12.66
N GLY A 113 -13.97 50.70 12.84
CA GLY A 113 -13.63 49.65 13.82
C GLY A 113 -13.81 50.01 15.31
N ALA A 114 -14.39 51.17 15.63
CA ALA A 114 -14.88 51.48 16.98
C ALA A 114 -16.15 50.68 17.29
N VAL A 115 -16.31 50.27 18.56
CA VAL A 115 -17.39 49.39 19.01
C VAL A 115 -18.63 50.21 19.36
N GLU A 116 -18.45 51.36 20.02
CA GLU A 116 -19.52 52.28 20.40
C GLU A 116 -19.04 53.74 20.34
N TYR A 117 -19.99 54.68 20.41
CA TYR A 117 -19.72 56.11 20.30
C TYR A 117 -20.56 56.91 21.31
N VAL A 118 -19.98 57.95 21.90
CA VAL A 118 -20.59 58.81 22.94
C VAL A 118 -20.38 60.28 22.57
N ALA A 119 -21.45 61.09 22.62
CA ALA A 119 -21.41 62.51 22.26
C ALA A 119 -21.16 63.41 23.48
N LYS A 120 -20.27 64.42 23.37
CA LYS A 120 -20.05 65.49 24.36
C LYS A 120 -21.10 66.61 24.14
N PRO A 121 -21.71 67.16 25.20
CA PRO A 121 -21.60 66.76 26.61
C PRO A 121 -22.37 65.46 26.90
N PHE A 122 -21.77 64.55 27.68
CA PHE A 122 -22.35 63.25 28.05
C PHE A 122 -22.70 63.15 29.54
N ASP A 123 -23.68 62.30 29.91
CA ASP A 123 -23.87 61.87 31.29
C ASP A 123 -22.83 60.78 31.62
N LEU A 124 -22.11 60.92 32.75
CA LEU A 124 -21.14 59.91 33.20
C LEU A 124 -21.79 58.53 33.44
N ARG A 125 -23.09 58.49 33.79
CA ARG A 125 -23.84 57.23 33.89
C ARG A 125 -24.04 56.56 32.53
N GLU A 126 -24.26 57.35 31.49
CA GLU A 126 -24.37 56.86 30.12
C GLU A 126 -23.03 56.27 29.67
N LEU A 127 -21.93 57.01 29.83
CA LEU A 127 -20.57 56.53 29.50
C LEU A 127 -20.21 55.22 30.24
N LYS A 128 -20.53 55.12 31.54
CA LYS A 128 -20.34 53.89 32.33
C LYS A 128 -21.16 52.72 31.80
N GLY A 129 -22.40 52.98 31.36
CA GLY A 129 -23.25 51.98 30.72
C GLY A 129 -22.65 51.42 29.43
N HIS A 130 -22.03 52.27 28.61
CA HIS A 130 -21.29 51.88 27.41
C HIS A 130 -20.08 51.00 27.75
N VAL A 131 -19.24 51.43 28.69
CA VAL A 131 -18.07 50.66 29.16
C VAL A 131 -18.46 49.28 29.68
N SER A 132 -19.45 49.21 30.58
CA SER A 132 -19.90 47.95 31.18
C SER A 132 -20.45 46.97 30.15
N ARG A 133 -21.22 47.46 29.16
CA ARG A 133 -21.79 46.64 28.09
C ARG A 133 -20.71 46.03 27.20
N VAL A 134 -19.76 46.86 26.77
CA VAL A 134 -18.65 46.45 25.90
C VAL A 134 -17.77 45.39 26.57
N LEU A 135 -17.43 45.58 27.84
CA LEU A 135 -16.66 44.59 28.61
C LEU A 135 -17.44 43.29 28.80
N SER A 136 -18.73 43.37 29.13
CA SER A 136 -19.58 42.18 29.32
C SER A 136 -19.75 41.35 28.04
N LEU A 137 -19.85 41.99 26.87
CA LEU A 137 -19.96 41.30 25.59
C LEU A 137 -18.64 40.59 25.23
N ARG A 138 -17.51 41.26 25.44
CA ARG A 138 -16.18 40.68 25.22
C ARG A 138 -15.95 39.44 26.08
N ASP A 139 -16.26 39.51 27.37
CA ASP A 139 -16.03 38.40 28.29
C ASP A 139 -16.89 37.18 27.93
N ARG A 140 -18.17 37.40 27.56
CA ARG A 140 -19.05 36.34 27.04
C ARG A 140 -18.51 35.69 25.75
N GLU A 141 -18.01 36.49 24.82
CA GLU A 141 -17.40 35.96 23.59
C GLU A 141 -16.12 35.18 23.87
N ALA A 142 -15.30 35.64 24.82
CA ALA A 142 -14.08 34.94 25.21
C ALA A 142 -14.38 33.61 25.90
N GLU A 143 -15.39 33.56 26.77
CA GLU A 143 -15.86 32.34 27.44
C GLU A 143 -16.43 31.32 26.44
N GLU A 144 -17.27 31.77 25.50
CA GLU A 144 -17.88 30.88 24.50
C GLU A 144 -16.82 30.31 23.55
N ARG A 145 -15.85 31.13 23.11
CA ARG A 145 -14.69 30.67 22.31
C ARG A 145 -13.86 29.66 23.07
N ALA A 146 -13.51 29.93 24.34
CA ALA A 146 -12.74 29.00 25.17
C ALA A 146 -13.48 27.67 25.41
N ARG A 147 -14.81 27.72 25.57
CA ARG A 147 -15.66 26.54 25.69
C ARG A 147 -15.68 25.73 24.39
N GLN A 148 -15.84 26.37 23.24
CA GLN A 148 -15.79 25.72 21.93
C GLN A 148 -14.43 25.08 21.66
N GLU A 149 -13.33 25.81 21.89
CA GLU A 149 -11.97 25.27 21.75
C GLU A 149 -11.74 24.04 22.65
N ARG A 150 -12.24 24.07 23.89
CA ARG A 150 -12.10 22.95 24.82
C ARG A 150 -12.87 21.72 24.36
N ILE A 151 -14.09 21.89 23.85
CA ILE A 151 -14.90 20.81 23.26
C ILE A 151 -14.19 20.22 22.03
N GLN A 152 -13.65 21.08 21.16
CA GLN A 152 -12.94 20.66 19.95
C GLN A 152 -11.64 19.90 20.28
N ARG A 153 -10.87 20.34 21.30
CA ARG A 153 -9.68 19.62 21.78
C ARG A 153 -10.01 18.25 22.38
N LEU A 154 -11.12 18.13 23.11
CA LEU A 154 -11.55 16.86 23.68
C LEU A 154 -11.92 15.87 22.57
N GLN A 155 -12.65 16.31 21.55
CA GLN A 155 -12.97 15.49 20.37
C GLN A 155 -11.72 14.97 19.63
N LEU A 156 -10.70 15.82 19.44
CA LEU A 156 -9.45 15.44 18.78
C LEU A 156 -8.64 14.41 19.58
N SER A 157 -8.70 14.43 20.91
CA SER A 157 -7.99 13.48 21.77
C SER A 157 -8.58 12.06 21.67
N THR A 158 -9.91 11.95 21.67
CA THR A 158 -10.60 10.67 21.49
C THR A 158 -10.34 10.07 20.10
N LEU A 159 -10.27 10.93 19.08
CA LEU A 159 -9.94 10.53 17.71
C LEU A 159 -8.50 9.99 17.60
N ARG A 160 -7.54 10.65 18.28
CA ARG A 160 -6.15 10.22 18.31
C ARG A 160 -5.99 8.84 18.95
N ASP A 161 -6.64 8.58 20.08
CA ASP A 161 -6.57 7.29 20.76
C ASP A 161 -7.14 6.14 19.89
N ILE A 162 -8.20 6.42 19.12
CA ILE A 162 -8.77 5.47 18.17
C ILE A 162 -7.79 5.19 17.02
N THR A 163 -7.21 6.25 16.47
CA THR A 163 -6.24 6.15 15.35
C THR A 163 -4.99 5.37 15.77
N GLU A 164 -4.50 5.58 16.99
CA GLU A 164 -3.33 4.88 17.52
C GLU A 164 -3.57 3.37 17.65
N LYS A 165 -4.76 2.97 18.11
CA LYS A 165 -5.15 1.54 18.12
C LYS A 165 -5.26 0.94 16.72
N LEU A 166 -5.83 1.68 15.76
CA LEU A 166 -5.97 1.21 14.38
C LEU A 166 -4.62 0.96 13.69
N ILE A 167 -3.59 1.73 14.05
CA ILE A 167 -2.23 1.59 13.48
C ILE A 167 -1.47 0.43 14.14
N SER A 168 -1.82 0.03 15.36
CA SER A 168 -1.08 -0.97 16.14
C SER A 168 -1.35 -2.43 15.74
N THR A 169 -2.44 -2.70 15.03
CA THR A 169 -2.87 -4.05 14.66
C THR A 169 -2.64 -4.29 13.17
N LEU A 170 -1.94 -5.38 12.84
CA LEU A 170 -1.64 -5.77 11.46
C LEU A 170 -2.56 -6.88 10.93
N GLU A 171 -3.45 -7.43 11.77
CA GLU A 171 -4.42 -8.44 11.36
C GLU A 171 -5.69 -7.79 10.82
N LEU A 172 -6.01 -8.06 9.54
CA LEU A 172 -7.11 -7.38 8.85
C LEU A 172 -8.45 -7.56 9.58
N LYS A 173 -8.71 -8.76 10.09
CA LYS A 173 -9.96 -9.07 10.79
C LYS A 173 -10.12 -8.24 12.07
N GLU A 174 -9.08 -8.17 12.90
CA GLU A 174 -9.10 -7.39 14.14
C GLU A 174 -9.23 -5.89 13.89
N VAL A 175 -8.57 -5.39 12.84
CA VAL A 175 -8.70 -3.99 12.41
C VAL A 175 -10.16 -3.70 12.02
N LEU A 176 -10.76 -4.53 11.19
CA LEU A 176 -12.15 -4.36 10.74
C LEU A 176 -13.15 -4.41 11.90
N GLU A 177 -13.01 -5.37 12.81
CA GLU A 177 -13.84 -5.50 14.03
C GLU A 177 -13.70 -4.26 14.93
N THR A 178 -12.47 -3.78 15.12
CA THR A 178 -12.21 -2.57 15.91
C THR A 178 -12.87 -1.35 15.27
N ILE A 179 -12.78 -1.18 13.95
CA ILE A 179 -13.40 -0.04 13.25
C ILE A 179 -14.91 -0.04 13.44
N VAL A 180 -15.58 -1.18 13.20
CA VAL A 180 -17.05 -1.24 13.32
C VAL A 180 -17.51 -1.01 14.76
N GLU A 181 -16.81 -1.54 15.76
CA GLU A 181 -17.14 -1.30 17.17
C GLU A 181 -16.97 0.16 17.55
N ARG A 182 -15.85 0.80 17.15
CA ARG A 182 -15.56 2.19 17.50
C ARG A 182 -16.52 3.17 16.85
N LEU A 183 -16.82 2.99 15.56
CA LEU A 183 -17.80 3.84 14.87
C LEU A 183 -19.19 3.70 15.49
N LEU A 184 -19.56 2.47 15.86
CA LEU A 184 -20.86 2.20 16.46
C LEU A 184 -21.02 2.92 17.80
N ASP A 185 -19.98 2.91 18.64
CA ASP A 185 -20.02 3.58 19.94
C ASP A 185 -19.87 5.10 19.85
N LEU A 186 -19.00 5.61 18.98
CA LEU A 186 -18.70 7.04 18.88
C LEU A 186 -19.89 7.85 18.35
N PHE A 187 -20.64 7.30 17.40
CA PHE A 187 -21.75 7.98 16.74
C PHE A 187 -23.13 7.48 17.21
N ASP A 188 -23.17 6.70 18.30
CA ASP A 188 -24.37 6.04 18.80
C ASP A 188 -25.16 5.37 17.66
N LEU A 189 -24.55 4.45 16.93
CA LEU A 189 -25.22 3.77 15.82
C LEU A 189 -25.85 2.45 16.31
N ASP A 190 -26.85 1.96 15.59
CA ASP A 190 -27.46 0.67 15.88
C ASP A 190 -26.80 -0.46 15.08
N VAL A 191 -26.35 -0.14 13.86
CA VAL A 191 -25.68 -1.08 12.94
C VAL A 191 -24.51 -0.39 12.25
N CYS A 192 -23.37 -1.06 12.17
CA CYS A 192 -22.20 -0.64 11.39
C CYS A 192 -21.65 -1.84 10.62
N ALA A 193 -21.41 -1.68 9.31
CA ALA A 193 -20.90 -2.75 8.47
C ALA A 193 -19.86 -2.25 7.49
N ILE A 194 -18.78 -3.00 7.29
CA ILE A 194 -17.74 -2.72 6.29
C ILE A 194 -17.86 -3.74 5.18
N SER A 195 -17.85 -3.27 3.94
CA SER A 195 -17.72 -4.10 2.75
C SER A 195 -16.52 -3.67 1.92
N LEU A 196 -15.68 -4.63 1.54
CA LEU A 196 -14.44 -4.38 0.80
C LEU A 196 -14.55 -4.85 -0.64
N LEU A 197 -13.88 -4.15 -1.56
CA LEU A 197 -13.86 -4.50 -2.96
C LEU A 197 -13.07 -5.79 -3.17
N ASP A 198 -13.66 -6.74 -3.90
CA ASP A 198 -12.99 -7.99 -4.23
C ASP A 198 -11.80 -7.80 -5.17
N VAL A 199 -10.94 -8.82 -5.27
CA VAL A 199 -9.74 -8.80 -6.13
C VAL A 199 -10.12 -8.61 -7.61
N ALA A 200 -11.30 -9.06 -8.01
CA ALA A 200 -11.80 -8.89 -9.38
C ALA A 200 -12.29 -7.46 -9.67
N GLY A 201 -12.45 -6.62 -8.65
CA GLY A 201 -12.94 -5.24 -8.77
C GLY A 201 -14.41 -5.13 -9.16
N ARG A 202 -15.21 -6.19 -8.99
CA ARG A 202 -16.58 -6.27 -9.51
C ARG A 202 -17.65 -6.24 -8.43
N ASN A 203 -17.32 -6.71 -7.22
CA ASN A 203 -18.28 -6.79 -6.14
C ASN A 203 -17.67 -6.32 -4.82
N LEU A 204 -18.51 -5.70 -4.00
CA LEU A 204 -18.23 -5.44 -2.60
C LEU A 204 -18.64 -6.67 -1.79
N ARG A 205 -17.68 -7.22 -1.05
CA ARG A 205 -17.88 -8.36 -0.16
C ARG A 205 -18.00 -7.87 1.28
N PRO A 206 -18.95 -8.42 2.06
CA PRO A 206 -19.00 -8.18 3.49
C PRO A 206 -17.68 -8.57 4.14
N ALA A 207 -17.10 -7.65 4.91
CA ALA A 207 -15.84 -7.86 5.59
C ALA A 207 -16.01 -7.89 7.11
N SER A 208 -16.86 -7.03 7.67
CA SER A 208 -17.24 -7.06 9.08
C SER A 208 -18.59 -6.40 9.30
N VAL A 209 -19.33 -6.84 10.32
CA VAL A 209 -20.61 -6.25 10.73
C VAL A 209 -20.76 -6.30 12.24
N ARG A 210 -21.23 -5.19 12.81
CA ARG A 210 -21.59 -5.07 14.23
C ARG A 210 -22.95 -4.43 14.35
N SER A 211 -23.74 -4.92 15.31
CA SER A 211 -25.09 -4.43 15.56
C SER A 211 -25.41 -4.53 17.05
N ARG A 212 -26.10 -3.52 17.59
CA ARG A 212 -26.73 -3.56 18.92
C ARG A 212 -28.06 -4.32 18.91
N LEU A 213 -28.58 -4.59 17.72
CA LEU A 213 -29.82 -5.32 17.49
C LEU A 213 -29.52 -6.76 17.04
N PRO A 214 -30.40 -7.72 17.36
CA PRO A 214 -30.19 -9.13 17.02
C PRO A 214 -30.23 -9.36 15.50
N LEU A 215 -29.08 -9.58 14.89
CA LEU A 215 -28.95 -9.97 13.49
C LEU A 215 -29.18 -11.48 13.31
N GLY A 216 -29.99 -11.85 12.33
CA GLY A 216 -30.13 -13.21 11.82
C GLY A 216 -28.90 -13.68 11.03
N GLU A 217 -28.82 -14.98 10.71
CA GLU A 217 -27.66 -15.58 10.04
C GLU A 217 -27.30 -14.91 8.71
N LYS A 218 -28.30 -14.69 7.83
CA LYS A 218 -28.07 -14.03 6.52
C LYS A 218 -27.51 -12.61 6.69
N GLU A 219 -27.95 -11.88 7.71
CA GLU A 219 -27.48 -10.50 7.97
C GLU A 219 -26.05 -10.50 8.55
N ARG A 220 -25.68 -11.51 9.35
CA ARG A 220 -24.30 -11.69 9.87
C ARG A 220 -23.30 -12.09 8.80
N SER A 221 -23.72 -12.91 7.84
CA SER A 221 -22.89 -13.27 6.67
C SER A 221 -22.75 -12.12 5.67
N GLY A 222 -23.59 -11.09 5.81
CA GLY A 222 -23.63 -9.89 4.98
C GLY A 222 -24.12 -10.14 3.55
N PHE A 223 -24.26 -9.06 2.78
CA PHE A 223 -24.78 -9.08 1.42
C PHE A 223 -23.73 -8.67 0.39
N PHE A 224 -23.71 -9.38 -0.74
CA PHE A 224 -22.92 -8.96 -1.90
C PHE A 224 -23.62 -7.81 -2.60
N LEU A 225 -22.89 -6.69 -2.73
CA LEU A 225 -23.36 -5.50 -3.43
C LEU A 225 -22.55 -5.33 -4.73
N PRO A 226 -23.23 -5.22 -5.89
CA PRO A 226 -22.55 -4.91 -7.15
C PRO A 226 -21.81 -3.57 -7.04
N TYR A 227 -20.59 -3.52 -7.57
CA TYR A 227 -19.76 -2.32 -7.54
C TYR A 227 -20.47 -1.11 -8.18
N GLU A 228 -21.05 -1.28 -9.37
CA GLU A 228 -21.70 -0.21 -10.15
C GLU A 228 -22.80 0.51 -9.34
N ARG A 229 -23.68 -0.25 -8.69
CA ARG A 229 -24.77 0.30 -7.85
C ARG A 229 -24.26 1.22 -6.73
N ILE A 230 -23.09 0.90 -6.19
CA ILE A 230 -22.47 1.70 -5.12
C ILE A 230 -21.77 2.92 -5.71
N MET A 231 -21.08 2.75 -6.83
CA MET A 231 -20.41 3.86 -7.50
C MET A 231 -21.37 4.94 -7.99
N ASP A 232 -22.58 4.56 -8.42
CA ASP A 232 -23.65 5.50 -8.75
C ASP A 232 -23.96 6.48 -7.61
N HIS A 233 -23.70 6.10 -6.36
CA HIS A 233 -23.93 6.97 -5.19
C HIS A 233 -22.64 7.64 -4.70
N VAL A 234 -21.48 7.00 -4.93
CA VAL A 234 -20.16 7.54 -4.55
C VAL A 234 -19.72 8.66 -5.49
N GLU A 235 -20.05 8.60 -6.78
CA GLU A 235 -19.57 9.52 -7.83
C GLU A 235 -20.52 10.70 -8.14
N THR A 236 -21.71 10.76 -7.53
CA THR A 236 -22.65 11.88 -7.75
C THR A 236 -22.18 13.20 -7.16
N GLU A 237 -22.48 14.32 -7.85
CA GLU A 237 -22.18 15.70 -7.45
C GLU A 237 -22.89 16.17 -6.16
N ASN A 238 -23.96 15.51 -5.72
CA ASN A 238 -24.70 15.82 -4.48
C ASN A 238 -23.99 15.33 -3.19
N ALA A 239 -22.66 15.38 -3.19
CA ALA A 239 -21.85 15.00 -2.05
C ALA A 239 -21.85 16.06 -0.96
N SER A 240 -22.01 15.67 0.31
CA SER A 240 -21.42 16.49 1.37
C SER A 240 -19.90 16.56 1.13
N GLY A 241 -19.25 17.67 1.50
CA GLY A 241 -17.82 17.90 1.25
C GLY A 241 -16.89 16.83 1.84
N SER A 242 -17.42 16.00 2.74
CA SER A 242 -16.79 14.84 3.39
C SER A 242 -16.87 13.53 2.59
N GLY A 243 -17.70 13.45 1.54
CA GLY A 243 -17.90 12.26 0.72
C GLY A 243 -18.94 11.26 1.25
N ILE A 244 -19.57 11.53 2.40
CA ILE A 244 -20.64 10.70 2.99
C ILE A 244 -21.94 10.86 2.20
N ARG A 245 -22.79 9.83 2.19
CA ARG A 245 -24.11 9.85 1.54
C ARG A 245 -25.20 9.35 2.46
N THR A 246 -26.29 10.09 2.54
CA THR A 246 -27.55 9.58 3.08
C THR A 246 -28.24 8.76 2.02
N LEU A 247 -28.55 7.51 2.36
CA LEU A 247 -29.28 6.59 1.50
C LEU A 247 -30.69 6.37 2.05
N PRO A 248 -31.69 6.20 1.18
CA PRO A 248 -33.00 5.77 1.65
C PRO A 248 -32.85 4.36 2.27
N PRO A 249 -33.55 4.03 3.37
CA PRO A 249 -33.49 2.68 3.95
C PRO A 249 -33.88 1.57 2.97
N SER A 250 -34.71 1.89 1.97
CA SER A 250 -35.07 0.97 0.88
C SER A 250 -33.89 0.57 0.00
N PHE A 251 -32.76 1.28 0.04
CA PHE A 251 -31.55 0.91 -0.68
C PHE A 251 -31.07 -0.50 -0.34
N LEU A 252 -31.27 -0.96 0.90
CA LEU A 252 -30.96 -2.32 1.33
C LEU A 252 -32.11 -3.30 1.07
N ALA A 253 -33.35 -2.82 0.91
CA ALA A 253 -34.57 -3.62 0.88
C ALA A 253 -34.93 -4.26 -0.49
N GLU A 254 -34.27 -3.89 -1.58
CA GLU A 254 -34.55 -4.46 -2.92
C GLU A 254 -34.12 -5.93 -3.11
N ARG A 255 -33.36 -6.49 -2.17
CA ARG A 255 -33.18 -7.93 -1.98
C ARG A 255 -33.86 -8.33 -0.68
N GLU A 256 -34.22 -9.60 -0.50
CA GLU A 256 -34.90 -10.17 0.69
C GLU A 256 -34.19 -9.89 2.04
N VAL A 257 -34.13 -8.63 2.44
CA VAL A 257 -33.55 -8.15 3.69
C VAL A 257 -34.68 -8.13 4.70
N ALA A 258 -34.94 -9.30 5.28
CA ALA A 258 -35.80 -9.44 6.44
C ALA A 258 -34.98 -9.20 7.70
N GLY A 259 -35.56 -8.54 8.70
CA GLY A 259 -34.96 -8.39 10.03
C GLY A 259 -34.61 -6.95 10.40
N VAL A 260 -33.49 -6.77 11.07
CA VAL A 260 -33.07 -5.51 11.70
C VAL A 260 -32.88 -4.38 10.68
N LEU A 261 -32.36 -4.73 9.51
CA LEU A 261 -32.06 -3.76 8.45
C LEU A 261 -33.32 -3.13 7.83
N ALA A 262 -34.47 -3.83 7.87
CA ALA A 262 -35.75 -3.27 7.44
C ALA A 262 -36.34 -2.25 8.43
N GLY A 263 -35.87 -2.25 9.68
CA GLY A 263 -36.26 -1.32 10.74
C GLY A 263 -35.43 -0.04 10.78
N LEU A 264 -34.43 0.11 9.90
CA LEU A 264 -33.62 1.31 9.82
C LEU A 264 -34.45 2.49 9.29
N ARG A 265 -34.33 3.64 9.94
CA ARG A 265 -34.90 4.91 9.46
C ARG A 265 -33.86 5.82 8.83
N SER A 266 -32.60 5.66 9.23
CA SER A 266 -31.47 6.42 8.68
C SER A 266 -30.37 5.46 8.27
N LEU A 267 -29.83 5.67 7.06
CA LEU A 267 -28.74 4.88 6.51
C LEU A 267 -27.74 5.82 5.85
N PHE A 268 -26.47 5.69 6.23
CA PHE A 268 -25.37 6.45 5.64
C PHE A 268 -24.35 5.51 5.01
N LEU A 269 -23.74 5.98 3.92
CA LEU A 269 -22.64 5.32 3.22
C LEU A 269 -21.41 6.21 3.27
N LEU A 270 -20.34 5.66 3.82
CA LEU A 270 -19.02 6.30 3.92
C LEU A 270 -18.04 5.55 3.00
N PRO A 271 -17.56 6.16 1.90
CA PRO A 271 -16.60 5.51 1.01
C PRO A 271 -15.21 5.40 1.65
N LEU A 272 -14.56 4.26 1.48
CA LEU A 272 -13.19 4.01 1.91
C LEU A 272 -12.24 4.18 0.74
N ARG A 273 -11.33 5.16 0.84
CA ARG A 273 -10.30 5.43 -0.17
C ARG A 273 -8.91 5.41 0.45
N ALA A 274 -8.06 4.50 -0.02
CA ALA A 274 -6.65 4.46 0.34
C ALA A 274 -5.82 4.99 -0.84
N LYS A 275 -5.00 6.02 -0.61
CA LYS A 275 -4.17 6.66 -1.65
C LYS A 275 -4.98 7.07 -2.91
N GLY A 276 -6.20 7.54 -2.73
CA GLY A 276 -7.12 7.92 -3.81
C GLY A 276 -7.89 6.76 -4.46
N ARG A 277 -7.47 5.51 -4.25
CA ARG A 277 -8.15 4.31 -4.76
C ARG A 277 -9.31 3.93 -3.84
N PHE A 278 -10.48 3.68 -4.42
CA PHE A 278 -11.63 3.12 -3.71
C PHE A 278 -11.35 1.66 -3.34
N ILE A 279 -11.45 1.32 -2.05
CA ILE A 279 -11.20 -0.02 -1.54
C ILE A 279 -12.44 -0.66 -0.89
N GLY A 280 -13.49 0.12 -0.62
CA GLY A 280 -14.66 -0.36 0.08
C GLY A 280 -15.61 0.73 0.52
N VAL A 281 -16.60 0.35 1.32
CA VAL A 281 -17.57 1.25 1.97
C VAL A 281 -17.83 0.83 3.40
N ILE A 282 -18.21 1.79 4.24
CA ILE A 282 -18.81 1.57 5.55
C ILE A 282 -20.29 2.00 5.48
N PHE A 283 -21.18 1.12 5.89
CA PHE A 283 -22.60 1.41 6.11
C PHE A 283 -22.85 1.69 7.58
N LEU A 284 -23.56 2.79 7.85
CA LEU A 284 -23.91 3.24 9.18
C LEU A 284 -25.43 3.33 9.27
N GLY A 285 -26.06 2.60 10.20
CA GLY A 285 -27.51 2.48 10.31
C GLY A 285 -28.04 2.87 11.69
N LYS A 286 -29.17 3.58 11.69
CA LYS A 286 -29.95 3.91 12.89
C LYS A 286 -31.44 3.54 12.70
N VAL A 287 -32.07 2.98 13.73
CA VAL A 287 -33.52 2.64 13.71
C VAL A 287 -34.43 3.86 13.95
N ARG A 288 -33.84 4.99 14.29
CA ARG A 288 -34.52 6.28 14.43
C ARG A 288 -34.03 7.24 13.34
N GLU A 289 -34.83 8.28 13.09
CA GLU A 289 -34.38 9.40 12.27
C GLU A 289 -33.18 10.06 12.94
N MET A 290 -32.14 10.25 12.14
CA MET A 290 -30.86 10.83 12.51
C MET A 290 -30.42 11.68 11.33
N GLU A 291 -30.04 12.91 11.61
CA GLU A 291 -29.35 13.78 10.66
C GLU A 291 -27.93 13.98 11.16
N LEU A 292 -26.95 13.93 10.26
CA LEU A 292 -25.57 14.21 10.61
C LEU A 292 -25.32 15.71 10.50
N SER A 293 -24.75 16.30 11.55
CA SER A 293 -24.20 17.64 11.48
C SER A 293 -22.94 17.68 10.60
N ALA A 294 -22.60 18.85 10.06
CA ALA A 294 -21.38 19.03 9.26
C ALA A 294 -20.10 18.59 10.01
N GLN A 295 -20.07 18.78 11.34
CA GLN A 295 -18.94 18.35 12.19
C GLN A 295 -18.87 16.81 12.32
N GLU A 296 -20.01 16.13 12.45
CA GLU A 296 -20.06 14.66 12.50
C GLU A 296 -19.70 14.05 11.14
N GLU A 297 -20.12 14.67 10.04
CA GLU A 297 -19.73 14.25 8.70
C GLU A 297 -18.21 14.39 8.49
N GLU A 298 -17.61 15.51 8.90
CA GLU A 298 -16.17 15.73 8.81
C GLU A 298 -15.39 14.71 9.66
N LEU A 299 -15.88 14.44 10.88
CA LEU A 299 -15.30 13.45 11.77
C LEU A 299 -15.39 12.03 11.20
N LEU A 300 -16.55 11.63 10.67
CA LEU A 300 -16.75 10.33 10.03
C LEU A 300 -15.82 10.16 8.83
N ALA A 301 -15.65 11.19 7.99
CA ALA A 301 -14.73 11.13 6.86
C ALA A 301 -13.27 11.02 7.31
N ALA A 302 -12.87 11.72 8.37
CA ALA A 302 -11.54 11.60 8.95
C ALA A 302 -11.28 10.16 9.45
N VAL A 303 -12.22 9.58 10.20
CA VAL A 303 -12.12 8.20 10.67
C VAL A 303 -12.15 7.20 9.50
N GLY A 304 -13.00 7.43 8.49
CA GLY A 304 -13.06 6.61 7.28
C GLY A 304 -11.75 6.58 6.50
N ASN A 305 -11.08 7.72 6.37
CA ASN A 305 -9.77 7.81 5.72
C ASN A 305 -8.70 7.04 6.51
N GLN A 306 -8.66 7.17 7.84
CA GLN A 306 -7.73 6.42 8.67
C GLN A 306 -8.02 4.90 8.64
N ALA A 307 -9.29 4.52 8.71
CA ALA A 307 -9.73 3.15 8.55
C ALA A 307 -9.29 2.57 7.19
N ALA A 308 -9.44 3.33 6.10
CA ALA A 308 -9.03 2.89 4.77
C ALA A 308 -7.52 2.63 4.69
N ILE A 309 -6.69 3.49 5.30
CA ILE A 309 -5.24 3.30 5.37
C ILE A 309 -4.89 2.05 6.19
N ALA A 310 -5.50 1.88 7.36
CA ALA A 310 -5.26 0.72 8.24
C ALA A 310 -5.64 -0.61 7.56
N ILE A 311 -6.81 -0.64 6.90
CA ILE A 311 -7.29 -1.80 6.14
C ILE A 311 -6.32 -2.15 5.01
N GLU A 312 -5.87 -1.17 4.22
CA GLU A 312 -4.94 -1.40 3.12
C GLU A 312 -3.58 -1.91 3.66
N ASN A 313 -3.08 -1.33 4.75
CA ASN A 313 -1.83 -1.78 5.37
C ASN A 313 -1.91 -3.22 5.88
N ALA A 314 -3.00 -3.58 6.56
CA ALA A 314 -3.21 -4.96 7.04
C ALA A 314 -3.32 -5.94 5.88
N ARG A 315 -4.03 -5.58 4.81
CA ARG A 315 -4.15 -6.40 3.59
C ARG A 315 -2.80 -6.62 2.92
N LEU A 316 -2.00 -5.56 2.75
CA LEU A 316 -0.65 -5.65 2.16
C LEU A 316 0.27 -6.52 3.03
N TYR A 317 0.13 -6.45 4.35
CA TYR A 317 0.93 -7.26 5.26
C TYR A 317 0.57 -8.75 5.20
N GLU A 318 -0.72 -9.09 5.09
CA GLU A 318 -1.15 -10.48 4.87
C GLU A 318 -0.66 -11.04 3.54
N GLU A 319 -0.71 -10.25 2.46
CA GLU A 319 -0.19 -10.63 1.14
C GLU A 319 1.32 -10.88 1.19
N LEU A 320 2.09 -9.99 1.83
CA LEU A 320 3.52 -10.17 2.02
C LEU A 320 3.84 -11.44 2.81
N ARG A 321 3.13 -11.70 3.91
CA ARG A 321 3.33 -12.91 4.72
C ARG A 321 3.03 -14.19 3.95
N TYR A 322 2.00 -14.17 3.09
CA TYR A 322 1.67 -15.30 2.23
C TYR A 322 2.80 -15.57 1.23
N ASP A 323 3.28 -14.53 0.55
CA ASP A 323 4.38 -14.63 -0.41
C ASP A 323 5.68 -15.12 0.25
N GLU A 324 6.01 -14.62 1.46
CA GLU A 324 7.18 -15.08 2.23
C GLU A 324 7.08 -16.57 2.57
N GLU A 325 5.90 -17.05 2.96
CA GLU A 325 5.70 -18.46 3.31
C GLU A 325 5.78 -19.36 2.06
N VAL A 326 5.17 -18.94 0.94
CA VAL A 326 5.32 -19.63 -0.34
C VAL A 326 6.78 -19.69 -0.77
N HIS A 327 7.50 -18.57 -0.66
CA HIS A 327 8.92 -18.51 -1.01
C HIS A 327 9.77 -19.43 -0.12
N ARG A 328 9.52 -19.43 1.19
CA ARG A 328 10.20 -20.32 2.15
C ARG A 328 9.96 -21.80 1.80
N GLN A 329 8.73 -22.17 1.44
CA GLN A 329 8.40 -23.54 1.05
C GLN A 329 9.11 -23.96 -0.25
N LEU A 330 9.22 -23.06 -1.22
CA LEU A 330 9.96 -23.30 -2.47
C LEU A 330 11.45 -23.50 -2.19
N LEU A 331 12.06 -22.63 -1.36
CA LEU A 331 13.47 -22.77 -0.97
C LEU A 331 13.74 -24.10 -0.27
N GLN A 332 12.87 -24.51 0.67
CA GLN A 332 13.04 -25.79 1.37
C GLN A 332 12.95 -26.98 0.40
N ARG A 333 12.06 -26.93 -0.60
CA ARG A 333 11.99 -27.97 -1.63
C ARG A 333 13.27 -28.06 -2.46
N VAL A 334 13.85 -26.91 -2.82
CA VAL A 334 15.13 -26.86 -3.56
C VAL A 334 16.26 -27.44 -2.72
N ILE A 335 16.39 -27.05 -1.45
CA ILE A 335 17.43 -27.55 -0.54
C ILE A 335 17.28 -29.07 -0.38
N ASN A 336 16.07 -29.56 -0.07
CA ASN A 336 15.83 -30.99 0.12
C ASN A 336 16.13 -31.79 -1.16
N ALA A 337 15.77 -31.26 -2.34
CA ALA A 337 16.09 -31.90 -3.62
C ALA A 337 17.61 -31.95 -3.86
N GLN A 338 18.34 -30.87 -3.53
CA GLN A 338 19.81 -30.84 -3.64
C GLN A 338 20.49 -31.80 -2.65
N GLU A 339 20.02 -31.88 -1.40
CA GLU A 339 20.55 -32.80 -0.40
C GLU A 339 20.32 -34.26 -0.78
N GLU A 340 19.13 -34.59 -1.29
CA GLU A 340 18.80 -35.94 -1.76
C GLU A 340 19.67 -36.32 -2.96
N GLU A 341 19.89 -35.41 -3.89
CA GLU A 341 20.79 -35.64 -5.03
C GLU A 341 22.24 -35.84 -4.55
N ARG A 342 22.74 -35.00 -3.63
CA ARG A 342 24.07 -35.18 -3.01
C ARG A 342 24.18 -36.53 -2.31
N ARG A 343 23.14 -36.95 -1.60
CA ARG A 343 23.09 -38.22 -0.88
C ARG A 343 23.11 -39.41 -1.84
N ARG A 344 22.31 -39.36 -2.91
CA ARG A 344 22.31 -40.37 -3.98
C ARG A 344 23.70 -40.48 -4.61
N LEU A 345 24.30 -39.35 -4.99
CA LEU A 345 25.64 -39.31 -5.57
C LEU A 345 26.69 -39.91 -4.64
N ALA A 346 26.63 -39.61 -3.34
CA ALA A 346 27.54 -40.18 -2.36
C ALA A 346 27.43 -41.72 -2.29
N ILE A 347 26.20 -42.25 -2.32
CA ILE A 347 25.95 -43.71 -2.32
C ILE A 347 26.45 -44.34 -3.63
N GLU A 348 26.12 -43.79 -4.79
CA GLU A 348 26.56 -44.33 -6.09
C GLU A 348 28.08 -44.30 -6.26
N LEU A 349 28.74 -43.23 -5.78
CA LEU A 349 30.21 -43.14 -5.77
C LEU A 349 30.83 -44.20 -4.85
N HIS A 350 30.28 -44.36 -3.65
CA HIS A 350 30.79 -45.32 -2.66
C HIS A 350 30.62 -46.77 -3.12
N ASP A 351 29.40 -47.16 -3.50
CA ASP A 351 29.07 -48.54 -3.82
C ASP A 351 29.56 -48.95 -5.22
N GLY A 352 29.61 -48.01 -6.16
CA GLY A 352 30.04 -48.28 -7.53
C GLY A 352 31.53 -48.10 -7.76
N VAL A 353 32.11 -46.96 -7.37
CA VAL A 353 33.47 -46.60 -7.80
C VAL A 353 34.51 -46.99 -6.76
N ILE A 354 34.29 -46.67 -5.49
CA ILE A 354 35.27 -46.94 -4.42
C ILE A 354 35.48 -48.46 -4.26
N GLN A 355 34.41 -49.25 -4.21
CA GLN A 355 34.53 -50.72 -4.09
C GLN A 355 35.25 -51.37 -5.28
N ASN A 356 35.02 -50.88 -6.50
CA ASN A 356 35.71 -51.36 -7.70
C ASN A 356 37.21 -51.03 -7.65
N LEU A 357 37.58 -49.80 -7.24
CA LEU A 357 38.99 -49.41 -7.12
C LEU A 357 39.71 -50.23 -6.05
N VAL A 358 39.10 -50.42 -4.88
CA VAL A 358 39.67 -51.26 -3.81
C VAL A 358 39.87 -52.70 -4.28
N SER A 359 38.88 -53.28 -4.98
CA SER A 359 38.97 -54.63 -5.54
C SER A 359 40.09 -54.76 -6.57
N ALA A 360 40.26 -53.75 -7.42
CA ALA A 360 41.34 -53.72 -8.41
C ALA A 360 42.72 -53.63 -7.73
N VAL A 361 42.88 -52.76 -6.71
CA VAL A 361 44.15 -52.63 -5.96
C VAL A 361 44.56 -53.95 -5.31
N PHE A 362 43.64 -54.63 -4.62
CA PHE A 362 43.95 -55.93 -4.00
C PHE A 362 44.37 -56.96 -5.03
N ARG A 363 43.66 -57.04 -6.17
CA ARG A 363 44.00 -58.00 -7.24
C ARG A 363 45.36 -57.73 -7.88
N ILE A 364 45.73 -56.47 -8.04
CA ILE A 364 47.07 -56.08 -8.51
C ILE A 364 48.13 -56.54 -7.50
N GLN A 365 47.96 -56.25 -6.21
CA GLN A 365 48.89 -56.68 -5.16
C GLN A 365 49.04 -58.22 -5.08
N PHE A 366 47.93 -58.96 -5.20
CA PHE A 366 47.95 -60.42 -5.24
C PHE A 366 48.61 -60.98 -6.51
N GLY A 367 48.43 -60.30 -7.65
CA GLY A 367 49.10 -60.65 -8.90
C GLY A 367 50.62 -60.42 -8.80
N GLU A 368 51.03 -59.29 -8.23
CA GLU A 368 52.44 -58.93 -8.03
C GLU A 368 53.17 -59.95 -7.14
N ALA A 369 52.56 -60.36 -6.03
CA ALA A 369 53.12 -61.37 -5.12
C ALA A 369 53.29 -62.76 -5.75
N ARG A 370 52.69 -63.01 -6.93
CA ARG A 370 52.71 -64.30 -7.64
C ARG A 370 53.54 -64.29 -8.91
N LEU A 371 54.12 -63.15 -9.32
CA LEU A 371 54.84 -62.99 -10.59
C LEU A 371 55.89 -64.09 -10.84
N ASP A 372 56.66 -64.46 -9.82
CA ASP A 372 57.73 -65.46 -9.94
C ASP A 372 57.23 -66.92 -9.89
N LYS A 373 56.07 -67.16 -9.25
CA LYS A 373 55.57 -68.51 -8.93
C LYS A 373 54.45 -68.98 -9.86
N ASP A 374 53.65 -68.05 -10.37
CA ASP A 374 52.54 -68.29 -11.30
C ASP A 374 52.37 -67.07 -12.22
N PRO A 375 53.21 -66.94 -13.26
CA PRO A 375 53.17 -65.82 -14.18
C PRO A 375 51.85 -65.70 -14.95
N GLU A 376 51.21 -66.83 -15.28
CA GLU A 376 49.92 -66.88 -15.98
C GLU A 376 48.77 -66.39 -15.08
N GLY A 377 48.75 -66.82 -13.81
CA GLY A 377 47.81 -66.32 -12.80
C GLY A 377 47.99 -64.82 -12.53
N ALA A 378 49.23 -64.34 -12.44
CA ALA A 378 49.55 -62.92 -12.29
C ALA A 378 49.06 -62.09 -13.49
N ARG A 379 49.29 -62.57 -14.72
CA ARG A 379 48.81 -61.90 -15.95
C ARG A 379 47.29 -61.84 -16.02
N ARG A 380 46.59 -62.89 -15.58
CA ARG A 380 45.13 -62.92 -15.52
C ARG A 380 44.58 -61.93 -14.48
N ALA A 381 45.19 -61.88 -13.29
CA ALA A 381 44.81 -60.94 -12.23
C ALA A 381 44.97 -59.46 -12.68
N LEU A 382 46.06 -59.14 -13.41
CA LEU A 382 46.26 -57.81 -13.99
C LEU A 382 45.19 -57.44 -15.02
N LYS A 383 44.84 -58.37 -15.92
CA LYS A 383 43.80 -58.15 -16.94
C LYS A 383 42.42 -57.92 -16.31
N GLU A 384 42.04 -58.73 -15.33
CA GLU A 384 40.78 -58.58 -14.59
C GLU A 384 40.74 -57.26 -13.79
N SER A 385 41.87 -56.85 -13.21
CA SER A 385 41.98 -55.56 -12.51
C SER A 385 41.80 -54.38 -13.48
N GLN A 386 42.37 -54.47 -14.69
CA GLN A 386 42.20 -53.46 -15.74
C GLN A 386 40.73 -53.34 -16.18
N GLU A 387 40.02 -54.47 -16.30
CA GLU A 387 38.58 -54.48 -16.61
C GLU A 387 37.73 -53.87 -15.48
N ILE A 388 38.09 -54.08 -14.21
CA ILE A 388 37.42 -53.44 -13.07
C ILE A 388 37.64 -51.92 -13.06
N VAL A 389 38.88 -51.47 -13.29
CA VAL A 389 39.21 -50.04 -13.36
C VAL A 389 38.48 -49.36 -14.52
N ASN A 390 38.46 -49.98 -15.70
CA ASN A 390 37.74 -49.43 -16.87
C ASN A 390 36.23 -49.31 -16.63
N ARG A 391 35.62 -50.30 -15.95
CA ARG A 391 34.22 -50.21 -15.52
C ARG A 391 33.98 -49.09 -14.50
N GLY A 392 34.91 -48.90 -13.55
CA GLY A 392 34.88 -47.79 -12.59
C GLY A 392 34.96 -46.42 -13.27
N ILE A 393 35.87 -46.25 -14.24
CA ILE A 393 36.01 -45.02 -15.05
C ILE A 393 34.72 -44.76 -15.85
N ALA A 394 34.12 -45.78 -16.45
CA ALA A 394 32.86 -45.63 -17.19
C ALA A 394 31.68 -45.25 -16.27
N ALA A 395 31.60 -45.81 -15.06
CA ALA A 395 30.62 -45.40 -14.06
C ALA A 395 30.80 -43.95 -13.62
N MET A 396 32.05 -43.55 -13.33
CA MET A 396 32.38 -42.17 -12.94
C MET A 396 32.07 -41.17 -14.06
N ARG A 397 32.36 -41.49 -15.32
CA ARG A 397 31.98 -40.64 -16.48
C ARG A 397 30.47 -40.47 -16.60
N ARG A 398 29.68 -41.53 -16.35
CA ARG A 398 28.21 -41.45 -16.34
C ARG A 398 27.70 -40.53 -15.23
N ILE A 399 28.23 -40.64 -14.00
CA ILE A 399 27.88 -39.77 -12.87
C ILE A 399 28.25 -38.30 -13.18
N ILE A 400 29.46 -38.06 -13.70
CA ILE A 400 29.94 -36.72 -14.06
C ILE A 400 29.13 -36.11 -15.22
N SER A 401 28.65 -36.92 -16.17
CA SER A 401 27.79 -36.44 -17.26
C SER A 401 26.35 -36.11 -16.81
N GLY A 402 25.93 -36.65 -15.67
CA GLY A 402 24.62 -36.39 -15.04
C GLY A 402 24.60 -35.06 -14.29
N LEU A 403 25.70 -34.73 -13.61
CA LEU A 403 25.94 -33.38 -13.06
C LEU A 403 26.28 -32.43 -14.21
N ARG A 404 25.95 -31.14 -14.09
CA ARG A 404 26.16 -30.07 -15.10
C ARG A 404 27.37 -30.36 -16.01
N PRO A 405 27.24 -30.41 -17.36
CA PRO A 405 28.33 -30.88 -18.19
C PRO A 405 29.53 -29.94 -18.06
N THR A 406 30.60 -30.37 -17.40
CA THR A 406 31.85 -29.59 -17.22
C THR A 406 32.46 -29.13 -18.54
N MET A 407 32.08 -29.79 -19.65
CA MET A 407 32.48 -29.41 -21.01
C MET A 407 31.88 -28.07 -21.49
N LEU A 408 30.74 -27.64 -20.96
CA LEU A 408 30.15 -26.33 -21.25
C LEU A 408 31.00 -25.21 -20.63
N ASP A 409 31.45 -25.41 -19.39
CA ASP A 409 32.22 -24.42 -18.64
C ASP A 409 33.65 -24.21 -19.24
N ASP A 410 34.27 -25.26 -19.79
CA ASP A 410 35.65 -25.21 -20.31
C ASP A 410 35.76 -24.88 -21.82
N MET A 411 34.76 -25.24 -22.64
CA MET A 411 34.87 -25.19 -24.10
C MET A 411 33.73 -24.47 -24.81
N GLY A 412 32.65 -24.09 -24.10
CA GLY A 412 31.46 -23.50 -24.69
C GLY A 412 30.54 -24.50 -25.41
N LEU A 413 29.34 -24.02 -25.76
CA LEU A 413 28.24 -24.85 -26.27
C LEU A 413 28.59 -25.64 -27.54
N VAL A 414 29.11 -24.98 -28.59
CA VAL A 414 29.34 -25.61 -29.89
C VAL A 414 30.43 -26.70 -29.84
N PRO A 415 31.61 -26.47 -29.23
CA PRO A 415 32.60 -27.53 -29.07
C PRO A 415 32.11 -28.71 -28.23
N ALA A 416 31.28 -28.45 -27.20
CA ALA A 416 30.65 -29.50 -26.40
C ALA A 416 29.69 -30.36 -27.25
N LEU A 417 28.84 -29.74 -28.07
CA LEU A 417 27.94 -30.45 -29.00
C LEU A 417 28.73 -31.28 -30.02
N ARG A 418 29.78 -30.71 -30.63
CA ARG A 418 30.62 -31.41 -31.60
C ARG A 418 31.28 -32.66 -31.00
N LYS A 419 31.68 -32.59 -29.72
CA LYS A 419 32.25 -33.73 -29.00
C LYS A 419 31.19 -34.78 -28.66
N TYR A 420 30.00 -34.34 -28.24
CA TYR A 420 28.89 -35.24 -27.95
C TYR A 420 28.41 -35.98 -29.22
N ILE A 421 28.32 -35.29 -30.35
CA ILE A 421 27.98 -35.87 -31.66
C ILE A 421 28.92 -37.00 -32.05
N ARG A 422 30.25 -36.78 -32.00
CA ARG A 422 31.24 -37.83 -32.32
C ARG A 422 31.06 -39.08 -31.47
N HIS A 423 30.76 -38.89 -30.18
CA HIS A 423 30.52 -40.01 -29.28
C HIS A 423 29.25 -40.80 -29.67
N LEU A 424 28.19 -40.13 -30.09
CA LEU A 424 26.98 -40.79 -30.58
C LEU A 424 27.19 -41.53 -31.90
N GLU A 425 28.00 -40.97 -32.82
CA GLU A 425 28.38 -41.65 -34.07
C GLU A 425 29.16 -42.94 -33.80
N GLU A 426 30.00 -42.98 -32.75
CA GLU A 426 30.74 -44.17 -32.33
C GLU A 426 29.85 -45.21 -31.61
N GLU A 427 28.86 -44.78 -30.83
CA GLU A 427 27.97 -45.67 -30.07
C GLU A 427 26.78 -46.20 -30.87
N ALA A 428 26.45 -45.57 -32.01
CA ALA A 428 25.32 -45.97 -32.83
C ALA A 428 25.50 -47.41 -33.36
N PRO A 429 24.47 -48.29 -33.24
CA PRO A 429 24.58 -49.67 -33.72
C PRO A 429 24.48 -49.81 -35.25
N TRP A 430 24.46 -48.69 -35.98
CA TRP A 430 24.44 -48.62 -37.44
C TRP A 430 25.24 -47.40 -37.92
N GLU A 431 25.53 -47.33 -39.22
CA GLU A 431 26.25 -46.19 -39.82
C GLU A 431 25.39 -44.92 -39.76
N LEU A 432 25.71 -44.03 -38.83
CA LEU A 432 25.06 -42.76 -38.58
C LEU A 432 26.07 -41.64 -38.77
N LYS A 433 25.70 -40.62 -39.57
CA LYS A 433 26.46 -39.38 -39.69
C LYS A 433 25.62 -38.20 -39.25
N ILE A 434 26.16 -37.36 -38.38
CA ILE A 434 25.46 -36.19 -37.83
C ILE A 434 26.22 -34.93 -38.21
N GLU A 435 25.59 -34.04 -38.98
CA GLU A 435 26.20 -32.78 -39.40
C GLU A 435 25.77 -31.63 -38.48
N LEU A 436 26.75 -30.96 -37.87
CA LEU A 436 26.54 -29.75 -37.06
C LEU A 436 26.81 -28.51 -37.90
N ARG A 437 25.78 -27.70 -38.11
CA ARG A 437 25.84 -26.39 -38.78
C ARG A 437 25.71 -25.28 -37.74
N GLU A 438 26.72 -24.42 -37.71
CA GLU A 438 26.81 -23.28 -36.80
C GLU A 438 26.55 -22.00 -37.62
N GLY A 439 25.52 -21.26 -37.26
CA GLY A 439 25.22 -19.93 -37.78
C GLY A 439 25.80 -18.84 -36.88
N ASP A 440 25.29 -17.61 -37.02
CA ASP A 440 25.64 -16.52 -36.11
C ASP A 440 25.10 -16.80 -34.71
N LEU A 441 25.94 -16.68 -33.68
CA LEU A 441 25.62 -17.01 -32.29
C LEU A 441 26.07 -15.88 -31.35
N PRO A 442 25.13 -15.22 -30.66
CA PRO A 442 25.46 -14.20 -29.68
C PRO A 442 26.08 -14.83 -28.41
N ARG A 443 26.64 -14.00 -27.53
CA ARG A 443 27.08 -14.46 -26.21
C ARG A 443 25.88 -14.84 -25.36
N LEU A 444 25.75 -16.14 -25.10
CA LEU A 444 24.63 -16.68 -24.35
C LEU A 444 24.87 -16.65 -22.84
N THR A 445 23.76 -16.64 -22.08
CA THR A 445 23.80 -16.88 -20.63
C THR A 445 24.15 -18.34 -20.34
N PRO A 446 24.81 -18.66 -19.20
CA PRO A 446 25.13 -20.05 -18.85
C PRO A 446 23.89 -20.96 -18.76
N GLU A 447 22.75 -20.38 -18.38
CA GLU A 447 21.45 -21.04 -18.32
C GLU A 447 20.96 -21.42 -19.73
N ALA A 448 21.08 -20.49 -20.70
CA ALA A 448 20.73 -20.74 -22.10
C ALA A 448 21.63 -21.79 -22.73
N GLU A 449 22.95 -21.72 -22.52
CA GLU A 449 23.90 -22.73 -23.01
C GLU A 449 23.57 -24.12 -22.46
N THR A 450 23.26 -24.21 -21.16
CA THR A 450 22.88 -25.46 -20.51
C THR A 450 21.57 -26.01 -21.09
N ALA A 451 20.55 -25.15 -21.28
CA ALA A 451 19.26 -25.56 -21.83
C ALA A 451 19.38 -26.08 -23.27
N LEU A 452 20.09 -25.35 -24.14
CA LEU A 452 20.32 -25.74 -25.54
C LEU A 452 21.08 -27.06 -25.63
N PHE A 453 22.13 -27.21 -24.83
CA PHE A 453 22.88 -28.45 -24.78
C PHE A 453 22.00 -29.63 -24.36
N ARG A 454 21.18 -29.48 -23.30
CA ARG A 454 20.31 -30.55 -22.80
C ARG A 454 19.17 -30.87 -23.78
N ILE A 455 18.60 -29.88 -24.47
CA ILE A 455 17.59 -30.09 -25.51
C ILE A 455 18.20 -30.84 -26.70
N CYS A 456 19.35 -30.37 -27.20
CA CYS A 456 20.04 -31.04 -28.30
C CYS A 456 20.48 -32.47 -27.92
N GLN A 457 20.97 -32.66 -26.69
CA GLN A 457 21.37 -33.96 -26.17
C GLN A 457 20.21 -34.96 -26.19
N GLU A 458 19.06 -34.58 -25.63
CA GLU A 458 17.88 -35.44 -25.59
C GLU A 458 17.33 -35.71 -27.00
N ALA A 459 17.34 -34.70 -27.88
CA ALA A 459 16.92 -34.85 -29.27
C ALA A 459 17.80 -35.87 -30.03
N LEU A 460 19.13 -35.72 -29.99
CA LEU A 460 20.06 -36.63 -30.64
C LEU A 460 20.04 -38.04 -30.04
N HIS A 461 19.86 -38.14 -28.73
CA HIS A 461 19.69 -39.42 -28.07
C HIS A 461 18.40 -40.13 -28.52
N ASN A 462 17.32 -39.38 -28.79
CA ASN A 462 16.10 -39.93 -29.39
C ASN A 462 16.34 -40.38 -30.84
N VAL A 463 17.13 -39.65 -31.63
CA VAL A 463 17.55 -40.06 -32.98
C VAL A 463 18.25 -41.43 -32.92
N VAL A 464 19.27 -41.58 -32.08
CA VAL A 464 20.02 -42.85 -31.94
C VAL A 464 19.15 -43.99 -31.39
N LYS A 465 18.13 -43.71 -30.58
CA LYS A 465 17.26 -44.76 -30.01
C LYS A 465 16.08 -45.17 -30.88
N HIS A 466 15.56 -44.25 -31.70
CA HIS A 466 14.24 -44.40 -32.29
C HIS A 466 14.21 -44.26 -33.81
N SER A 467 15.12 -43.49 -34.40
CA SER A 467 14.99 -43.06 -35.79
C SER A 467 15.47 -44.10 -36.81
N ARG A 468 16.56 -44.85 -36.53
CA ARG A 468 17.25 -45.71 -37.52
C ARG A 468 17.69 -44.95 -38.79
N CYS A 469 17.85 -43.63 -38.70
CA CYS A 469 18.36 -42.77 -39.77
C CYS A 469 19.79 -43.11 -40.17
N ARG A 470 20.16 -42.73 -41.40
CA ARG A 470 21.57 -42.73 -41.82
C ARG A 470 22.20 -41.34 -41.68
N ARG A 471 21.36 -40.30 -41.70
CA ARG A 471 21.80 -38.91 -41.56
C ARG A 471 20.92 -38.17 -40.57
N ALA A 472 21.57 -37.34 -39.76
CA ALA A 472 20.92 -36.35 -38.93
C ALA A 472 21.63 -35.00 -39.06
N GLY A 473 20.89 -33.93 -38.83
CA GLY A 473 21.38 -32.56 -38.85
C GLY A 473 21.13 -31.88 -37.51
N VAL A 474 22.08 -31.06 -37.08
CA VAL A 474 21.90 -30.09 -35.99
C VAL A 474 22.25 -28.72 -36.53
N GLU A 475 21.30 -27.79 -36.48
CA GLU A 475 21.51 -26.39 -36.85
C GLU A 475 21.33 -25.53 -35.60
N LEU A 476 22.30 -24.65 -35.34
CA LEU A 476 22.27 -23.72 -34.22
C LEU A 476 22.71 -22.33 -34.70
N GLY A 477 21.86 -21.33 -34.56
CA GLY A 477 22.14 -19.96 -34.97
C GLY A 477 20.98 -19.01 -34.72
N THR A 478 21.07 -17.78 -35.20
CA THR A 478 20.00 -16.78 -35.08
C THR A 478 19.22 -16.59 -36.38
N GLU A 479 17.88 -16.56 -36.28
CA GLU A 479 16.95 -16.23 -37.37
C GLU A 479 15.89 -15.24 -36.84
N GLU A 480 15.57 -14.17 -37.58
CA GLU A 480 14.47 -13.24 -37.26
C GLU A 480 14.43 -12.75 -35.78
N GLU A 481 15.59 -12.34 -35.25
CA GLU A 481 15.75 -11.92 -33.83
C GLU A 481 15.45 -13.02 -32.79
N GLN A 482 15.56 -14.28 -33.19
CA GLN A 482 15.42 -15.44 -32.31
C GLN A 482 16.63 -16.34 -32.42
N LEU A 483 17.00 -16.96 -31.30
CA LEU A 483 17.95 -18.07 -31.28
C LEU A 483 17.21 -19.35 -31.64
N VAL A 484 17.71 -20.08 -32.63
CA VAL A 484 17.09 -21.29 -33.17
C VAL A 484 18.03 -22.48 -33.01
N LEU A 485 17.51 -23.56 -32.41
CA LEU A 485 18.11 -24.88 -32.42
C LEU A 485 17.19 -25.82 -33.20
N ARG A 486 17.67 -26.35 -34.33
CA ARG A 486 16.97 -27.35 -35.13
C ARG A 486 17.73 -28.67 -35.09
N VAL A 487 17.01 -29.77 -34.87
CA VAL A 487 17.52 -31.13 -34.97
C VAL A 487 16.63 -31.91 -35.93
N GLU A 488 17.21 -32.48 -36.98
CA GLU A 488 16.50 -33.21 -38.01
C GLU A 488 17.11 -34.60 -38.26
N ASP A 489 16.29 -35.57 -38.64
CA ASP A 489 16.73 -36.91 -39.03
C ASP A 489 15.95 -37.44 -40.23
N ASP A 490 16.59 -38.30 -41.04
CA ASP A 490 16.00 -38.94 -42.22
C ASP A 490 15.37 -40.32 -41.95
N GLY A 491 14.98 -40.59 -40.70
CA GLY A 491 14.57 -41.93 -40.27
C GLY A 491 13.08 -42.22 -40.36
N VAL A 492 12.65 -43.18 -39.53
CA VAL A 492 11.31 -43.79 -39.65
C VAL A 492 10.14 -42.85 -39.33
N GLY A 493 10.38 -41.74 -38.62
CA GLY A 493 9.35 -40.82 -38.16
C GLY A 493 8.23 -41.47 -37.33
N PHE A 494 7.23 -40.68 -36.92
CA PHE A 494 6.07 -41.14 -36.16
C PHE A 494 4.87 -40.19 -36.30
N GLU A 495 3.65 -40.69 -36.08
CA GLU A 495 2.43 -39.87 -36.12
C GLU A 495 2.08 -39.25 -34.76
N PHE A 496 1.52 -38.04 -34.80
CA PHE A 496 0.88 -37.39 -33.66
C PHE A 496 -0.65 -37.47 -33.76
N PRO A 497 -1.37 -37.66 -32.63
CA PRO A 497 -0.85 -37.89 -31.29
C PRO A 497 -0.33 -39.33 -31.09
N LEU A 498 0.72 -39.49 -30.28
CA LEU A 498 1.32 -40.80 -29.98
C LEU A 498 0.24 -41.79 -29.44
N PRO A 499 0.26 -43.07 -29.88
CA PRO A 499 -0.74 -44.05 -29.45
C PRO A 499 -0.75 -44.26 -27.92
N LYS A 500 -1.94 -44.19 -27.30
CA LYS A 500 -2.12 -44.49 -25.87
C LYS A 500 -1.87 -45.99 -25.61
N GLY A 501 -0.87 -46.33 -24.80
CA GLY A 501 -0.69 -47.70 -24.29
C GLY A 501 0.72 -48.28 -24.24
N ARG A 502 1.79 -47.56 -24.64
CA ARG A 502 3.17 -47.98 -24.35
C ARG A 502 3.71 -47.26 -23.10
N PRO A 503 3.90 -47.95 -21.96
CA PRO A 503 4.45 -47.37 -20.74
C PRO A 503 5.98 -47.25 -20.82
N SER A 504 6.49 -46.52 -21.81
CA SER A 504 7.87 -46.06 -21.82
C SER A 504 7.99 -44.80 -22.69
N ARG A 505 8.65 -43.76 -22.17
CA ARG A 505 9.35 -42.70 -22.94
C ARG A 505 8.57 -41.48 -23.45
N GLY A 506 7.57 -40.98 -22.72
CA GLY A 506 6.97 -39.65 -23.00
C GLY A 506 7.68 -38.46 -22.33
N PHE A 507 8.57 -38.71 -21.37
CA PHE A 507 9.19 -37.68 -20.55
C PHE A 507 10.25 -36.82 -21.28
N GLY A 508 10.87 -37.36 -22.34
CA GLY A 508 11.91 -36.64 -23.09
C GLY A 508 11.39 -35.39 -23.79
N LEU A 509 10.31 -35.52 -24.56
CA LEU A 509 9.69 -34.39 -25.28
C LEU A 509 9.05 -33.37 -24.34
N ALA A 510 8.39 -33.83 -23.28
CA ALA A 510 7.84 -32.95 -22.24
C ALA A 510 8.94 -32.15 -21.53
N GLY A 511 10.03 -32.80 -21.12
CA GLY A 511 11.16 -32.13 -20.47
C GLY A 511 11.94 -31.19 -21.41
N MET A 512 12.02 -31.48 -22.71
CA MET A 512 12.58 -30.54 -23.69
C MET A 512 11.69 -29.31 -23.85
N ARG A 513 10.36 -29.48 -23.87
CA ARG A 513 9.41 -28.36 -23.97
C ARG A 513 9.45 -27.46 -22.74
N GLU A 514 9.41 -28.06 -21.54
CA GLU A 514 9.50 -27.33 -20.28
C GLU A 514 10.79 -26.51 -20.17
N ARG A 515 11.93 -27.07 -20.60
CA ARG A 515 13.21 -26.35 -20.67
C ARG A 515 13.17 -25.19 -21.66
N ALA A 516 12.53 -25.37 -22.81
CA ALA A 516 12.39 -24.29 -23.78
C ALA A 516 11.52 -23.14 -23.22
N GLU A 517 10.38 -23.49 -22.62
CA GLU A 517 9.43 -22.55 -22.01
C GLU A 517 10.02 -21.80 -20.81
N SER A 518 10.89 -22.43 -20.02
CA SER A 518 11.56 -21.78 -18.89
C SER A 518 12.47 -20.60 -19.29
N LEU A 519 12.88 -20.52 -20.55
CA LEU A 519 13.65 -19.42 -21.12
C LEU A 519 12.78 -18.51 -22.03
N GLY A 520 11.45 -18.59 -21.91
CA GLY A 520 10.52 -17.86 -22.77
C GLY A 520 10.47 -18.35 -24.23
N GLY A 521 11.11 -19.49 -24.52
CA GLY A 521 11.16 -20.11 -25.82
C GLY A 521 9.99 -21.05 -26.11
N ARG A 522 9.96 -21.60 -27.33
CA ARG A 522 8.96 -22.55 -27.79
C ARG A 522 9.63 -23.72 -28.51
N LEU A 523 9.09 -24.92 -28.31
CA LEU A 523 9.54 -26.15 -28.96
C LEU A 523 8.44 -26.72 -29.86
N ARG A 524 8.73 -26.84 -31.16
CA ARG A 524 7.89 -27.51 -32.15
C ARG A 524 8.54 -28.82 -32.59
N VAL A 525 7.72 -29.85 -32.77
CA VAL A 525 8.15 -31.14 -33.32
C VAL A 525 7.23 -31.48 -34.47
N THR A 526 7.81 -31.82 -35.61
CA THR A 526 7.12 -32.23 -36.83
C THR A 526 7.69 -33.59 -37.25
N SER A 527 6.82 -34.58 -37.43
CA SER A 527 7.23 -35.93 -37.84
C SER A 527 6.10 -36.58 -38.62
N ALA A 528 6.46 -37.41 -39.60
CA ALA A 528 5.54 -38.27 -40.32
C ALA A 528 6.22 -39.62 -40.63
N PRO A 529 5.49 -40.75 -40.65
CA PRO A 529 6.06 -42.05 -40.95
C PRO A 529 6.79 -42.08 -42.29
N GLY A 530 8.07 -42.43 -42.28
CA GLY A 530 8.94 -42.51 -43.45
C GLY A 530 9.51 -41.16 -43.93
N GLU A 531 9.15 -40.03 -43.31
CA GLU A 531 9.67 -38.70 -43.65
C GLU A 531 10.66 -38.15 -42.61
N GLY A 532 10.93 -38.91 -41.54
CA GLY A 532 11.84 -38.50 -40.47
C GLY A 532 11.19 -37.61 -39.40
N THR A 533 12.03 -36.90 -38.64
CA THR A 533 11.58 -35.99 -37.58
C THR A 533 12.37 -34.70 -37.64
N VAL A 534 11.68 -33.57 -37.46
CA VAL A 534 12.27 -32.24 -37.26
C VAL A 534 11.81 -31.70 -35.91
N LEU A 535 12.77 -31.37 -35.07
CA LEU A 535 12.57 -30.67 -33.79
C LEU A 535 13.17 -29.28 -33.90
N GLU A 536 12.39 -28.27 -33.57
CA GLU A 536 12.80 -26.87 -33.65
C GLU A 536 12.48 -26.16 -32.33
N ALA A 537 13.51 -25.67 -31.65
CA ALA A 537 13.42 -24.82 -30.47
C ALA A 537 13.78 -23.38 -30.84
N ARG A 538 12.89 -22.43 -30.53
CA ARG A 538 13.09 -21.00 -30.77
C ARG A 538 13.05 -20.23 -29.47
N PHE A 539 14.00 -19.32 -29.26
CA PHE A 539 14.12 -18.51 -28.05
C PHE A 539 14.22 -17.03 -28.40
N PRO A 540 13.51 -16.14 -27.70
CA PRO A 540 13.69 -14.71 -27.89
C PRO A 540 15.08 -14.27 -27.42
N LEU A 541 15.80 -13.50 -28.24
CA LEU A 541 17.19 -13.12 -27.94
C LEU A 541 17.35 -12.43 -26.58
N TYR A 542 16.44 -11.53 -26.21
CA TYR A 542 16.49 -10.80 -24.93
C TYR A 542 16.49 -11.73 -23.69
N ALA A 543 16.00 -12.97 -23.81
CA ALA A 543 15.92 -13.91 -22.71
C ALA A 543 17.16 -14.81 -22.58
N VAL A 544 18.03 -14.84 -23.60
CA VAL A 544 19.11 -15.84 -23.71
C VAL A 544 20.49 -15.26 -23.93
N ILE A 545 20.61 -13.96 -24.26
CA ILE A 545 21.88 -13.27 -24.40
C ILE A 545 22.36 -12.66 -23.08
N LYS A 546 23.67 -12.56 -22.88
CA LYS A 546 24.25 -11.73 -21.82
C LYS A 546 24.12 -10.25 -22.22
N GLU A 547 23.60 -9.42 -21.31
CA GLU A 547 23.77 -7.97 -21.41
C GLU A 547 25.26 -7.66 -21.20
N ASP A 548 25.87 -6.92 -22.13
CA ASP A 548 27.28 -6.49 -22.05
C ASP A 548 27.49 -5.39 -21.00
#